data_AF-A0A8J7MIU4-F1
#
_entry.id   AF-A0A8J7MIU4-F1
#
_cell.length_a   1.000
_cell.length_b   1.000
_cell.length_c   1.000
_cell.angle_alpha   90.00
_cell.angle_beta   90.00
_cell.angle_gamma   90.00
#
_symmetry.space_group_name_H-M   'P 1'
#
loop_
_entity.id
_entity.type
_entity.pdbx_description
1 polymer ?
#
loop_
_entity_poly.entity_id
_entity_poly.type
_entity_poly.pdbx_seq_one_letter_code
_entity_poly.pdbx_strand_id
1 'polypeptide(L)'
;MAKHKEVKLLLVHPPNFYPPTKEFRSRIEALAGKDALIYEYNDSDSSYQNPNYFYDESHLKLNGAQVFTAELAKEITAIFK
;
A
#
# COMPACT_ATOMS: atom_id res chain seq x y z
N MET A 1 -15.04 -13.38 -2.44
CA MET A 1 -14.56 -13.01 -1.08
C MET A 1 -13.91 -14.24 -0.47
N ALA A 2 -12.62 -14.18 -0.15
CA ALA A 2 -11.91 -15.30 0.47
C ALA A 2 -12.50 -15.54 1.86
N LYS A 3 -13.36 -16.56 1.97
CA LYS A 3 -14.09 -16.91 3.18
C LYS A 3 -13.46 -18.16 3.80
N HIS A 4 -12.17 -18.05 4.16
CA HIS A 4 -11.49 -19.03 4.99
C HIS A 4 -11.20 -18.35 6.33
N LYS A 5 -11.66 -18.96 7.43
CA LYS A 5 -11.78 -18.38 8.77
C LYS A 5 -10.46 -18.00 9.46
N GLU A 6 -9.33 -17.98 8.75
CA GLU A 6 -8.00 -17.79 9.34
C GLU A 6 -7.07 -16.87 8.51
N VAL A 7 -7.58 -16.19 7.47
CA VAL A 7 -6.76 -15.26 6.68
C VAL A 7 -6.97 -13.83 7.18
N LYS A 8 -5.92 -13.23 7.75
CA LYS A 8 -5.86 -11.77 7.96
C LYS A 8 -5.64 -11.10 6.60
N LEU A 9 -6.56 -10.22 6.20
CA LEU A 9 -6.43 -9.43 4.98
C LEU A 9 -5.77 -8.09 5.31
N LEU A 10 -4.65 -7.79 4.65
CA LEU A 10 -4.05 -6.45 4.62
C LEU A 10 -4.26 -5.87 3.22
N LEU A 11 -5.07 -4.83 3.12
CA LEU A 11 -5.26 -4.03 1.92
C LEU A 11 -4.13 -2.99 1.84
N VAL A 12 -3.33 -3.05 0.78
CA VAL A 12 -2.15 -2.20 0.60
C VAL A 12 -2.43 -1.16 -0.48
N HIS A 13 -2.31 0.11 -0.14
CA HIS A 13 -2.25 1.22 -1.10
C HIS A 13 -0.79 1.55 -1.40
N PRO A 14 -0.25 1.16 -2.57
CA PRO A 14 1.14 1.44 -2.90
C PRO A 14 1.36 2.91 -3.30
N PRO A 15 2.62 3.38 -3.29
CA PRO A 15 3.00 4.67 -3.85
C PRO A 15 2.57 4.76 -5.30
N ASN A 16 1.86 5.83 -5.63
CA ASN A 16 1.49 6.18 -6.98
C ASN A 16 1.78 7.67 -7.16
N PHE A 17 2.39 8.05 -8.28
CA PHE A 17 2.64 9.45 -8.60
C PHE A 17 1.32 10.23 -8.69
N TYR A 18 0.25 9.56 -9.15
CA TYR A 18 -1.12 10.03 -9.07
C TYR A 18 -1.94 9.17 -8.08
N PRO A 19 -2.04 9.59 -6.81
CA PRO A 19 -2.73 8.80 -5.81
C PRO A 19 -4.23 8.65 -6.16
N PRO A 20 -4.82 7.47 -5.92
CA PRO A 20 -6.26 7.27 -6.12
C PRO A 20 -7.08 8.27 -5.30
N THR A 21 -8.24 8.67 -5.84
CA THR A 21 -9.13 9.61 -5.15
C THR A 21 -9.64 9.03 -3.82
N LYS A 22 -10.08 9.90 -2.94
CA LYS A 22 -10.68 9.51 -1.66
C LYS A 22 -11.87 8.57 -1.84
N GLU A 23 -12.71 8.84 -2.84
CA GLU A 23 -13.90 8.05 -3.15
C GLU A 23 -13.53 6.62 -3.59
N PHE A 24 -12.46 6.49 -4.39
CA PHE A 24 -11.95 5.18 -4.78
C PHE A 24 -11.48 4.39 -3.55
N ARG A 25 -10.67 5.01 -2.68
CA ARG A 25 -10.17 4.37 -1.44
C ARG A 25 -11.33 3.92 -0.55
N SER A 26 -12.26 4.83 -0.26
CA SER A 26 -13.46 4.52 0.54
C SER A 26 -14.29 3.38 -0.06
N ARG A 27 -14.40 3.29 -1.39
CA ARG A 27 -15.12 2.21 -2.04
C ARG A 27 -14.41 0.86 -1.89
N ILE A 28 -13.09 0.82 -2.04
CA ILE A 28 -12.31 -0.41 -1.91
C ILE A 28 -12.28 -0.89 -0.45
N GLU A 29 -12.09 0.01 0.51
CA GLU A 29 -12.14 -0.32 1.95
C GLU A 29 -13.51 -0.90 2.35
N ALA A 30 -14.61 -0.31 1.85
CA ALA A 30 -15.95 -0.83 2.09
C ALA A 30 -16.15 -2.24 1.52
N LEU A 31 -15.49 -2.57 0.39
CA LEU A 31 -15.53 -3.89 -0.23
C LEU A 31 -14.62 -4.91 0.48
N ALA A 32 -13.50 -4.46 1.05
CA ALA A 32 -12.57 -5.30 1.80
C ALA A 32 -13.19 -5.82 3.11
N GLY A 33 -14.11 -5.04 3.68
CA GLY A 33 -14.85 -5.40 4.89
C GLY A 33 -14.14 -4.93 6.16
N LYS A 34 -14.88 -4.94 7.28
CA LYS A 34 -14.44 -4.33 8.55
C LYS A 34 -13.24 -5.02 9.20
N ASP A 35 -12.98 -6.27 8.84
CA ASP A 35 -11.89 -7.07 9.39
C ASP A 35 -10.57 -6.92 8.59
N ALA A 36 -10.61 -6.18 7.47
CA ALA A 36 -9.43 -5.87 6.70
C ALA A 36 -8.61 -4.78 7.40
N LEU A 37 -7.30 -5.01 7.50
CA LEU A 37 -6.34 -3.98 7.84
C LEU A 37 -6.02 -3.16 6.59
N ILE A 38 -5.75 -1.88 6.75
CA ILE A 38 -5.41 -0.97 5.66
C ILE A 38 -4.01 -0.44 5.92
N TYR A 39 -3.15 -0.49 4.92
CA TYR A 39 -1.84 0.14 4.94
C TYR A 39 -1.71 1.15 3.80
N GLU A 40 -1.27 2.35 4.16
CA GLU A 40 -0.92 3.41 3.24
C GLU A 40 0.57 3.70 3.36
N TYR A 41 1.24 3.89 2.23
CA TYR A 41 2.65 4.28 2.18
C TYR A 41 2.87 5.65 2.84
N ASN A 42 4.11 5.90 3.28
CA ASN A 42 4.49 7.18 3.86
C ASN A 42 4.67 8.25 2.76
N ASP A 43 3.62 9.03 2.50
CA ASP A 43 3.61 10.06 1.45
C ASP A 43 4.60 11.22 1.67
N SER A 44 5.14 11.32 2.87
CA SER A 44 6.17 12.29 3.26
C SER A 44 7.59 11.83 2.89
N ASP A 45 7.78 10.58 2.45
CA ASP A 45 9.06 10.12 1.90
C ASP A 45 9.29 10.73 0.51
N SER A 46 10.32 11.58 0.42
CA SER A 46 10.69 12.28 -0.81
C SER A 46 11.01 11.37 -2.00
N SER A 47 11.31 10.08 -1.78
CA SER A 47 11.51 9.11 -2.86
C SER A 47 10.24 8.92 -3.71
N TYR A 48 9.05 9.03 -3.12
CA TYR A 48 7.78 8.89 -3.83
C TYR A 48 7.39 10.13 -4.65
N GLN A 49 8.10 11.24 -4.48
CA GLN A 49 7.97 12.46 -5.30
C GLN A 49 9.07 12.57 -6.35
N ASN A 50 10.01 11.61 -6.40
CA ASN A 50 11.17 11.65 -7.27
C ASN A 50 10.98 10.74 -8.50
N PRO A 51 10.89 11.30 -9.72
CA PRO A 51 10.71 10.52 -10.95
C PRO A 51 11.78 9.44 -11.19
N ASN A 52 12.98 9.58 -10.59
CA ASN A 52 14.03 8.57 -10.69
C ASN A 52 13.70 7.26 -9.97
N TYR A 53 12.67 7.23 -9.13
CA TYR A 53 12.18 6.06 -8.40
C TYR A 53 11.00 5.39 -9.11
N PHE A 54 10.59 5.89 -10.28
CA PHE A 54 9.45 5.42 -11.05
C PHE A 54 9.84 5.08 -12.50
N TYR A 55 9.25 4.03 -13.05
CA TYR A 55 9.29 3.71 -14.49
C TYR A 55 8.29 4.59 -15.24
N ASP A 56 7.10 4.72 -14.67
CA ASP A 56 6.02 5.59 -15.10
C ASP A 56 5.24 6.08 -13.87
N GLU A 57 4.15 6.78 -14.08
CA GLU A 57 3.37 7.42 -13.02
C GLU A 57 2.80 6.44 -11.98
N SER A 58 2.72 5.14 -12.26
CA SER A 58 2.15 4.14 -11.34
C SER A 58 3.10 3.01 -10.95
N HIS A 59 4.24 2.85 -11.62
CA HIS A 59 5.15 1.73 -11.41
C HIS A 59 6.51 2.18 -10.83
N LEU A 60 6.85 1.67 -9.66
CA LEU A 60 8.15 1.89 -9.02
C LEU A 60 9.29 1.19 -9.77
N LYS A 61 10.44 1.86 -9.86
CA LYS A 61 11.74 1.25 -10.17
C LYS A 61 12.24 0.43 -8.99
N LEU A 62 13.32 -0.34 -9.21
CA LEU A 62 13.91 -1.19 -8.18
C LEU A 62 14.23 -0.44 -6.87
N ASN A 63 14.80 0.77 -6.98
CA ASN A 63 15.10 1.63 -5.84
C ASN A 63 13.83 2.08 -5.08
N GLY A 64 12.75 2.44 -5.79
CA GLY A 64 11.46 2.76 -5.18
C GLY A 64 10.80 1.56 -4.52
N ALA A 65 10.83 0.41 -5.20
CA ALA A 65 10.30 -0.82 -4.67
C ALA A 65 11.04 -1.27 -3.40
N GLN A 66 12.35 -1.03 -3.31
CA GLN A 66 13.15 -1.33 -2.11
C GLN A 66 12.72 -0.49 -0.90
N VAL A 67 12.48 0.82 -1.10
CA VAL A 67 11.98 1.71 -0.03
C VAL A 67 10.62 1.21 0.45
N PHE A 68 9.68 1.04 -0.48
CA PHE A 68 8.32 0.61 -0.16
C PHE A 68 8.27 -0.78 0.50
N THR A 69 9.07 -1.73 0.02
CA THR A 69 9.14 -3.08 0.60
C THR A 69 9.63 -3.03 2.05
N ALA A 70 10.60 -2.17 2.36
CA ALA A 70 11.11 -2.01 3.72
C ALA A 70 10.06 -1.41 4.67
N GLU A 71 9.22 -0.48 4.20
CA GLU A 71 8.10 0.07 4.96
C GLU A 71 7.02 -1.00 5.20
N LEU A 72 6.58 -1.66 4.14
CA LEU A 72 5.54 -2.69 4.21
C LEU A 72 5.97 -3.87 5.09
N ALA A 73 7.23 -4.29 5.01
CA ALA A 73 7.75 -5.38 5.85
C ALA A 73 7.69 -5.04 7.35
N LYS A 74 7.93 -3.77 7.73
CA LYS A 74 7.79 -3.32 9.12
C LYS A 74 6.34 -3.41 9.57
N GLU A 75 5.40 -2.95 8.73
CA GLU A 75 3.98 -2.99 9.05
C GLU A 75 3.46 -4.41 9.20
N ILE A 76 3.77 -5.28 8.23
CA ILE A 76 3.43 -6.71 8.29
C ILE A 76 3.98 -7.34 9.57
N THR A 77 5.23 -7.06 9.92
CA THR A 77 5.84 -7.59 11.15
C THR A 77 5.14 -7.10 12.41
N ALA A 78 4.64 -5.86 12.43
CA ALA A 78 3.90 -5.32 13.57
C ALA A 78 2.52 -6.01 13.76
N ILE A 79 1.87 -6.44 12.68
CA ILE A 79 0.57 -7.14 12.72
C ILE A 79 0.65 -8.56 13.32
N PHE A 80 1.82 -9.18 13.24
CA PHE A 80 2.07 -10.55 13.71
C PHE A 80 2.81 -10.64 15.06
N LYS A 81 3.19 -9.51 15.64
CA LYS A 81 3.69 -9.44 17.02
C LYS A 81 2.53 -9.32 18.02
#